data_AF-A0A919LG67-F1
#
_entry.id   AF-A0A919LG67-F1
#
_cell.length_a   1.000
_cell.length_b   1.000
_cell.length_c   1.000
_cell.angle_alpha   90.00
_cell.angle_beta   90.00
_cell.angle_gamma   90.00
#
_symmetry.space_group_name_H-M   'P 1'
#
loop_
_entity.id
_entity.type
_entity.pdbx_description
1 polymer ?
#
loop_
_entity_poly.entity_id
_entity_poly.type
_entity_poly.pdbx_seq_one_letter_code
_entity_poly.pdbx_strand_id
1 'polypeptide(L)'
;MRKTGWAVSSGIEPAGVKELHQSDSGPVSQQCDDEQAGPDTSLTGGVRTLKAMLRIAVALCLVTALVHVVLVFLHVAPSNPVSKRYNSQVNGWVYPLFEQNWRLFAPDPDSFNRQILARTAHADSKGSVRVTPWLDLAAVDHSAVDHNVFPSHTSQNLLRRAWTSYVETHGGSDTARSERAVMLQQYLRNIAADRVTARNDGGTFEFIQLRVVTLPVAAPGAAAGNRPPAPTEDRLLPWWKVTPHGK
;
A
#
# COMPACT_ATOMS: atom_id res chain seq x y z
N MET A 1 44.87 5.32 3.21
CA MET A 1 44.30 6.42 4.02
C MET A 1 42.79 6.43 3.86
N ARG A 2 42.07 6.48 5.00
CA ARG A 2 40.63 6.70 5.22
C ARG A 2 39.63 5.64 4.72
N LYS A 3 39.29 4.72 5.63
CA LYS A 3 38.00 4.01 5.71
C LYS A 3 37.07 4.82 6.63
N THR A 4 35.79 4.98 6.27
CA THR A 4 34.74 5.44 7.19
C THR A 4 33.71 4.34 7.34
N GLY A 5 33.71 3.70 8.51
CA GLY A 5 32.64 2.81 8.97
C GLY A 5 31.69 3.61 9.85
N TRP A 6 30.39 3.39 9.68
CA TRP A 6 29.35 3.91 10.56
C TRP A 6 28.95 2.79 11.52
N ALA A 7 29.23 2.96 12.80
CA ALA A 7 28.73 2.12 13.87
C ALA A 7 27.60 2.87 14.58
N VAL A 8 26.44 2.23 14.74
CA VAL A 8 25.31 2.69 15.54
C VAL A 8 25.52 2.19 16.97
N SER A 9 25.57 3.11 17.93
CA SER A 9 25.72 2.81 19.36
C SER A 9 24.34 2.84 20.02
N SER A 10 23.90 1.71 20.59
CA SER A 10 22.71 1.60 21.44
C SER A 10 23.12 1.82 22.91
N GLY A 11 22.76 2.97 23.47
CA GLY A 11 22.94 3.28 24.89
C GLY A 11 21.58 3.34 25.60
N ILE A 12 21.35 2.41 26.52
CA ILE A 12 20.27 2.42 27.50
C ILE A 12 20.88 2.94 28.80
N GLU A 13 20.37 4.05 29.35
CA GLU A 13 20.70 4.53 30.70
C GLU A 13 19.58 4.19 31.70
N PRO A 14 19.91 3.68 32.91
CA PRO A 14 18.99 3.61 34.04
C PRO A 14 19.05 4.87 34.90
N ALA A 15 17.88 5.40 35.27
CA ALA A 15 17.74 6.56 36.16
C ALA A 15 18.16 6.22 37.60
N GLY A 16 18.95 7.12 38.19
CA GLY A 16 19.67 6.94 39.43
C GLY A 16 18.85 6.96 40.72
N VAL A 17 19.36 6.20 41.68
CA VAL A 17 19.03 6.22 43.11
C VAL A 17 19.65 7.48 43.73
N LYS A 18 18.88 8.18 44.57
CA LYS A 18 19.37 9.28 45.40
C LYS A 18 19.08 8.95 46.86
N GLU A 19 20.07 8.36 47.53
CA GLU A 19 20.17 8.47 48.99
C GLU A 19 20.75 9.84 49.34
N LEU A 20 20.18 10.49 50.35
CA LEU A 20 20.89 11.53 51.07
C LEU A 20 20.64 11.38 52.58
N HIS A 21 21.79 11.35 53.23
CA HIS A 21 22.10 11.24 54.64
C HIS A 21 21.36 12.18 55.59
N GLN A 22 21.10 11.64 56.79
CA GLN A 22 21.48 12.19 58.10
C GLN A 22 20.66 13.36 58.65
N SER A 23 19.93 13.09 59.73
CA SER A 23 19.37 14.11 60.63
C SER A 23 19.82 13.83 62.06
N ASP A 24 20.33 14.89 62.66
CA ASP A 24 20.94 15.01 63.98
C ASP A 24 19.88 15.06 65.09
N SER A 25 20.25 14.63 66.29
CA SER A 25 19.36 14.51 67.45
C SER A 25 19.55 15.66 68.46
N GLY A 26 18.45 16.22 68.99
CA GLY A 26 18.43 17.15 70.13
C GLY A 26 17.00 17.60 70.52
N PRO A 27 16.70 17.95 71.78
CA PRO A 27 15.69 17.22 72.56
C PRO A 27 14.35 17.94 72.87
N VAL A 28 13.34 17.09 73.15
CA VAL A 28 12.16 17.18 74.05
C VAL A 28 11.48 18.54 74.30
N SER A 29 10.16 18.56 74.02
CA SER A 29 9.15 19.10 74.95
C SER A 29 7.86 18.30 74.81
N GLN A 30 7.42 17.69 75.93
CA GLN A 30 6.09 17.09 76.10
C GLN A 30 5.02 18.19 76.09
N GLN A 31 3.94 17.95 75.36
CA GLN A 31 2.61 18.39 75.79
C GLN A 31 1.60 17.37 75.27
N CYS A 32 1.02 16.61 76.19
CA CYS A 32 -0.15 15.79 75.96
C CYS A 32 -1.32 16.65 76.45
N ASP A 33 -2.14 17.15 75.53
CA ASP A 33 -3.42 17.79 75.85
C ASP A 33 -4.52 17.12 75.02
N ASP A 34 -5.64 16.89 75.71
CA ASP A 34 -6.78 16.05 75.39
C ASP A 34 -7.54 16.40 74.11
N GLU A 35 -8.12 15.35 73.53
CA GLU A 35 -9.48 15.27 72.97
C GLU A 35 -9.92 16.33 71.95
N GLN A 36 -9.81 15.98 70.66
CA GLN A 36 -10.92 16.19 69.71
C GLN A 36 -11.00 15.04 68.70
N ALA A 37 -12.12 14.33 68.75
CA ALA A 37 -12.58 13.42 67.71
C ALA A 37 -12.67 14.15 66.35
N GLY A 38 -11.70 13.90 65.48
CA GLY A 38 -11.72 14.28 64.06
C GLY A 38 -12.24 13.11 63.22
N PRO A 39 -13.11 13.34 62.22
CA PRO A 39 -13.95 12.29 61.68
C PRO A 39 -13.18 11.40 60.71
N ASP A 40 -13.44 10.09 60.78
CA ASP A 40 -12.92 8.99 59.97
C ASP A 40 -13.35 9.06 58.47
N THR A 41 -13.27 10.24 57.85
CA THR A 41 -13.95 10.56 56.58
C THR A 41 -12.99 10.62 55.39
N SER A 42 -11.68 10.40 55.58
CA SER A 42 -10.69 10.47 54.50
C SER A 42 -10.46 9.14 53.78
N LEU A 43 -10.57 8.00 54.47
CA LEU A 43 -10.34 6.67 53.89
C LEU A 43 -11.52 6.17 53.04
N THR A 44 -12.75 6.50 53.42
CA THR A 44 -13.97 6.09 52.71
C THR A 44 -14.19 6.87 51.41
N GLY A 45 -13.75 8.13 51.34
CA GLY A 45 -13.79 8.95 50.13
C GLY A 45 -12.87 8.43 49.03
N GLY A 46 -11.62 8.10 49.36
CA GLY A 46 -10.63 7.57 48.40
C GLY A 46 -11.02 6.20 47.83
N VAL A 47 -11.62 5.33 48.63
CA VAL A 47 -12.11 4.02 48.15
C VAL A 47 -13.33 4.18 47.24
N ARG A 48 -14.20 5.18 47.49
CA ARG A 48 -15.36 5.47 46.62
C ARG A 48 -14.94 6.08 45.28
N THR A 49 -13.99 7.00 45.27
CA THR A 49 -13.45 7.57 44.03
C THR A 49 -12.68 6.53 43.21
N LEU A 50 -11.87 5.69 43.85
CA LEU A 50 -11.17 4.59 43.19
C LEU A 50 -12.15 3.57 42.58
N LYS A 51 -13.20 3.19 43.31
CA LYS A 51 -14.26 2.30 42.79
C LYS A 51 -15.02 2.94 41.63
N ALA A 52 -15.28 4.24 41.68
CA ALA A 52 -15.92 4.96 40.57
C ALA A 52 -15.01 4.98 39.32
N MET A 53 -13.72 5.29 39.48
CA MET A 53 -12.74 5.26 38.39
C MET A 53 -12.60 3.87 37.78
N LEU A 54 -12.56 2.83 38.62
CA LEU A 54 -12.53 1.45 38.14
C LEU A 54 -13.78 1.10 37.34
N ARG A 55 -14.97 1.49 37.81
CA ARG A 55 -16.23 1.27 37.07
C ARG A 55 -16.23 1.98 35.72
N ILE A 56 -15.73 3.21 35.67
CA ILE A 56 -15.60 3.97 34.42
C ILE A 56 -14.62 3.27 33.46
N ALA A 57 -13.46 2.83 33.96
CA ALA A 57 -12.49 2.10 33.15
C ALA A 57 -13.07 0.80 32.60
N VAL A 58 -13.75 0.01 33.44
CA VAL A 58 -14.41 -1.23 33.01
C VAL A 58 -15.49 -0.95 31.97
N ALA A 59 -16.33 0.06 32.19
CA ALA A 59 -17.36 0.45 31.22
C ALA A 59 -16.74 0.87 29.88
N LEU A 60 -15.66 1.64 29.90
CA LEU A 60 -14.94 2.04 28.69
C LEU A 60 -14.34 0.84 27.96
N CYS A 61 -13.75 -0.11 28.69
CA CYS A 61 -13.22 -1.35 28.11
C CYS A 61 -14.32 -2.19 27.46
N LEU A 62 -15.48 -2.33 28.12
CA LEU A 62 -16.62 -3.09 27.59
C LEU A 62 -17.18 -2.44 26.32
N VAL A 63 -17.35 -1.11 26.32
CA VAL A 63 -17.79 -0.36 25.13
C VAL A 63 -16.79 -0.52 23.99
N THR A 64 -15.49 -0.39 24.27
CA THR A 64 -14.43 -0.55 23.26
C THR A 64 -14.42 -1.97 22.68
N ALA A 65 -14.57 -3.00 23.53
CA ALA A 65 -14.64 -4.39 23.09
C ALA A 65 -15.88 -4.63 22.21
N LEU A 66 -17.05 -4.10 22.60
CA LEU A 66 -18.26 -4.22 21.80
C LEU A 66 -18.12 -3.54 20.43
N VAL A 67 -17.57 -2.32 20.41
CA VAL A 67 -17.26 -1.60 19.16
C VAL A 67 -16.30 -2.41 18.30
N HIS A 68 -15.25 -2.96 18.88
CA HIS A 68 -14.29 -3.80 18.16
C HIS A 68 -14.97 -5.02 17.51
N VAL A 69 -15.79 -5.77 18.27
CA VAL A 69 -16.52 -6.94 17.75
C VAL A 69 -17.45 -6.55 16.60
N VAL A 70 -18.18 -5.44 16.71
CA VAL A 70 -19.05 -4.94 15.64
C VAL A 70 -18.25 -4.57 14.39
N LEU A 71 -17.12 -3.86 14.54
CA LEU A 71 -16.29 -3.45 13.41
C LEU A 71 -15.63 -4.65 12.72
N VAL A 72 -15.12 -5.62 13.48
CA VAL A 72 -14.57 -6.86 12.92
C VAL A 72 -15.65 -7.69 12.24
N PHE A 73 -16.86 -7.77 12.81
CA PHE A 73 -17.99 -8.42 12.17
C PHE A 73 -18.33 -7.76 10.83
N LEU A 74 -18.43 -6.43 10.77
CA LEU A 74 -18.69 -5.71 9.52
C LEU A 74 -17.57 -5.87 8.49
N HIS A 75 -16.32 -6.07 8.94
CA HIS A 75 -15.18 -6.31 8.07
C HIS A 75 -15.22 -7.69 7.40
N VAL A 76 -15.63 -8.74 8.14
CA VAL A 76 -15.63 -10.13 7.66
C VAL A 76 -16.97 -10.54 7.04
N ALA A 77 -18.07 -9.86 7.39
CA ALA A 77 -19.40 -10.16 6.87
C ALA A 77 -19.50 -9.95 5.34
N PRO A 78 -20.39 -10.70 4.66
CA PRO A 78 -20.68 -10.46 3.24
C PRO A 78 -21.08 -9.01 2.96
N SER A 79 -20.83 -8.54 1.72
CA SER A 79 -21.03 -7.14 1.36
C SER A 79 -22.46 -6.68 1.65
N ASN A 80 -22.60 -5.64 2.47
CA ASN A 80 -23.88 -5.05 2.87
C ASN A 80 -23.81 -3.51 2.81
N PRO A 81 -24.96 -2.80 2.77
CA PRO A 81 -24.98 -1.34 2.61
C PRO A 81 -24.24 -0.57 3.72
N VAL A 82 -24.30 -1.08 4.97
CA VAL A 82 -23.62 -0.47 6.12
C VAL A 82 -22.11 -0.56 5.96
N SER A 83 -21.60 -1.74 5.64
CA SER A 83 -20.15 -1.99 5.47
C SER A 83 -19.59 -1.24 4.26
N LYS A 84 -20.38 -1.05 3.20
CA LYS A 84 -20.00 -0.19 2.06
C LYS A 84 -19.94 1.28 2.44
N ARG A 85 -20.92 1.78 3.20
CA ARG A 85 -21.00 3.19 3.60
C ARG A 85 -19.90 3.59 4.58
N TYR A 86 -19.59 2.72 5.53
CA TYR A 86 -18.61 2.98 6.59
C TYR A 86 -17.27 2.26 6.37
N ASN A 87 -16.97 1.88 5.12
CA ASN A 87 -15.79 1.08 4.77
C ASN A 87 -14.48 1.72 5.26
N SER A 88 -14.34 3.04 5.10
CA SER A 88 -13.15 3.78 5.53
C SER A 88 -12.91 3.70 7.04
N GLN A 89 -13.97 3.86 7.85
CA GLN A 89 -13.89 3.81 9.30
C GLN A 89 -13.60 2.41 9.82
N VAL A 90 -14.28 1.40 9.26
CA VAL A 90 -14.03 -0.02 9.58
C VAL A 90 -12.58 -0.37 9.28
N ASN A 91 -12.10 -0.03 8.08
CA ASN A 91 -10.74 -0.31 7.65
C ASN A 91 -9.70 0.45 8.50
N GLY A 92 -9.97 1.70 8.85
CA GLY A 92 -9.11 2.51 9.72
C GLY A 92 -8.97 1.97 11.14
N TRP A 93 -9.96 1.24 11.65
CA TRP A 93 -9.88 0.55 12.95
C TRP A 93 -9.19 -0.81 12.86
N VAL A 94 -9.47 -1.59 11.81
CA VAL A 94 -9.01 -2.99 11.68
C VAL A 94 -7.54 -3.05 11.23
N TYR A 95 -7.18 -2.37 10.14
CA TYR A 95 -5.87 -2.58 9.50
C TYR A 95 -4.62 -2.11 10.27
N PRO A 96 -4.69 -1.18 11.25
CA PRO A 96 -3.51 -0.89 12.08
C PRO A 96 -3.02 -2.07 12.93
N LEU A 97 -3.91 -2.97 13.32
CA LEU A 97 -3.60 -4.09 14.23
C LEU A 97 -3.80 -5.47 13.59
N PHE A 98 -4.67 -5.57 12.58
CA PHE A 98 -5.05 -6.82 11.92
C PHE A 98 -4.84 -6.71 10.40
N GLU A 99 -3.58 -6.58 9.98
CA GLU A 99 -3.25 -6.65 8.56
C GLU A 99 -3.40 -8.10 8.05
N GLN A 100 -4.41 -8.33 7.22
CA GLN A 100 -4.64 -9.64 6.59
C GLN A 100 -3.76 -9.78 5.34
N ASN A 101 -2.49 -10.11 5.54
CA ASN A 101 -1.56 -10.34 4.43
C ASN A 101 -1.45 -11.84 4.11
N TRP A 102 -2.26 -12.32 3.17
CA TRP A 102 -2.31 -13.72 2.73
C TRP A 102 -1.17 -14.14 1.80
N ARG A 103 -0.08 -13.36 1.70
CA ARG A 103 1.09 -13.68 0.85
C ARG A 103 1.81 -14.99 1.22
N LEU A 104 1.43 -15.66 2.33
CA LEU A 104 1.97 -16.97 2.71
C LEU A 104 1.35 -18.12 1.91
N PHE A 105 0.12 -17.96 1.42
CA PHE A 105 -0.49 -18.89 0.46
C PHE A 105 -0.29 -18.37 -0.96
N ALA A 106 -0.29 -19.27 -1.93
CA ALA A 106 -0.17 -18.87 -3.33
C ALA A 106 -1.26 -17.84 -3.66
N PRO A 107 -0.93 -16.72 -4.34
CA PRO A 107 -1.94 -15.76 -4.76
C PRO A 107 -2.95 -16.47 -5.68
N ASP A 108 -4.20 -16.02 -5.65
CA ASP A 108 -5.16 -16.44 -6.65
C ASP A 108 -4.58 -16.20 -8.06
N PRO A 109 -4.74 -17.15 -8.99
CA PRO A 109 -4.27 -16.97 -10.34
C PRO A 109 -4.96 -15.76 -10.96
N ASP A 110 -4.19 -14.96 -11.69
CA ASP A 110 -4.71 -13.78 -12.35
C ASP A 110 -5.83 -14.19 -13.33
N SER A 111 -7.05 -13.74 -13.03
CA SER A 111 -8.24 -14.10 -13.80
C SER A 111 -8.44 -13.17 -15.00
N PHE A 112 -7.43 -12.36 -15.35
CA PHE A 112 -7.49 -11.41 -16.44
C PHE A 112 -6.24 -11.44 -17.32
N ASN A 113 -6.46 -11.39 -18.63
CA ASN A 113 -5.44 -11.13 -19.62
C ASN A 113 -5.39 -9.64 -19.93
N ARG A 114 -4.19 -9.05 -19.98
CA ARG A 114 -4.00 -7.63 -20.29
C ARG A 114 -3.22 -7.49 -21.59
N GLN A 115 -3.86 -6.91 -22.59
CA GLN A 115 -3.19 -6.50 -23.83
C GLN A 115 -2.65 -5.09 -23.63
N ILE A 116 -1.34 -4.91 -23.78
CA ILE A 116 -0.68 -3.62 -23.63
C ILE A 116 -0.23 -3.18 -25.02
N LEU A 117 -0.98 -2.24 -25.57
CA LEU A 117 -0.80 -1.71 -26.90
C LEU A 117 -0.03 -0.39 -26.83
N ALA A 118 0.84 -0.15 -27.80
CA ALA A 118 1.56 1.10 -27.96
C ALA A 118 1.33 1.68 -29.34
N ARG A 119 1.29 3.01 -29.43
CA ARG A 119 1.46 3.74 -30.68
C ARG A 119 2.37 4.91 -30.46
N THR A 120 3.00 5.38 -31.52
CA THR A 120 3.94 6.48 -31.51
C THR A 120 3.43 7.63 -32.33
N ALA A 121 3.92 8.83 -32.03
CA ALA A 121 3.72 10.00 -32.85
C ALA A 121 5.06 10.61 -33.22
N HIS A 122 5.18 10.98 -34.50
CA HIS A 122 6.30 11.74 -35.01
C HIS A 122 5.83 13.10 -35.52
N ALA A 123 6.47 14.18 -35.08
CA ALA A 123 6.23 15.52 -35.60
C ALA A 123 7.20 15.83 -36.73
N ASP A 124 6.70 16.12 -37.93
CA ASP A 124 7.55 16.55 -39.03
C ASP A 124 8.03 18.01 -38.86
N SER A 125 9.02 18.40 -39.66
CA SER A 125 9.56 19.77 -39.67
C SER A 125 8.55 20.84 -40.10
N LYS A 126 7.39 20.43 -40.64
CA LYS A 126 6.29 21.30 -41.09
C LYS A 126 5.15 21.36 -40.06
N GLY A 127 5.30 20.72 -38.90
CA GLY A 127 4.31 20.70 -37.81
C GLY A 127 3.20 19.67 -37.97
N SER A 128 3.23 18.80 -38.99
CA SER A 128 2.28 17.71 -39.13
C SER A 128 2.67 16.52 -38.23
N VAL A 129 1.70 15.99 -37.50
CA VAL A 129 1.91 14.86 -36.59
C VAL A 129 1.44 13.58 -37.26
N ARG A 130 2.36 12.64 -37.46
CA ARG A 130 2.07 11.30 -37.96
C ARG A 130 1.97 10.33 -36.79
N VAL A 131 0.81 9.70 -36.64
CA VAL A 131 0.55 8.71 -35.59
C VAL A 131 0.56 7.31 -36.20
N THR A 132 1.28 6.38 -35.57
CA THR A 132 1.34 4.99 -36.02
C THR A 132 0.11 4.18 -35.56
N PRO A 133 -0.19 3.04 -36.21
CA PRO A 133 -1.17 2.10 -35.69
C PRO A 133 -0.79 1.53 -34.32
N TRP A 134 -1.75 0.90 -33.65
CA TRP A 134 -1.49 0.20 -32.40
C TRP A 134 -0.65 -1.06 -32.63
N LEU A 135 0.44 -1.18 -31.88
CA LEU A 135 1.33 -2.34 -31.80
C LEU A 135 1.12 -3.05 -30.47
N ASP A 136 0.96 -4.37 -30.48
CA ASP A 136 0.93 -5.17 -29.25
C ASP A 136 2.35 -5.37 -28.70
N LEU A 137 2.63 -4.76 -27.54
CA LEU A 137 3.93 -4.89 -26.88
C LEU A 137 4.14 -6.28 -26.29
N ALA A 138 3.07 -6.97 -25.87
CA ALA A 138 3.15 -8.26 -25.20
C ALA A 138 3.31 -9.44 -26.19
N ALA A 139 3.12 -9.21 -27.49
CA ALA A 139 3.20 -10.27 -28.51
C ALA A 139 4.52 -11.06 -28.47
N VAL A 140 5.66 -10.38 -28.27
CA VAL A 140 6.98 -11.03 -28.16
C VAL A 140 7.13 -11.88 -26.89
N ASP A 141 6.49 -11.45 -25.80
CA ASP A 141 6.48 -12.18 -24.54
C ASP A 141 5.63 -13.45 -24.69
N HIS A 142 4.45 -13.31 -25.28
CA HIS A 142 3.53 -14.42 -25.52
C HIS A 142 4.18 -15.48 -26.42
N SER A 143 4.81 -15.08 -27.52
CA SER A 143 5.47 -16.05 -28.40
C SER A 143 6.68 -16.75 -27.77
N ALA A 144 7.35 -16.11 -26.80
CA ALA A 144 8.47 -16.72 -26.07
C ALA A 144 8.02 -17.67 -24.94
N VAL A 145 6.78 -17.49 -24.46
CA VAL A 145 6.15 -18.33 -23.42
C VAL A 145 5.39 -19.50 -24.04
N ASP A 146 4.75 -19.28 -25.17
CA ASP A 146 3.91 -20.28 -25.83
C ASP A 146 4.72 -21.53 -26.20
N HIS A 147 4.18 -22.71 -25.86
CA HIS A 147 4.83 -24.02 -26.02
C HIS A 147 6.22 -24.17 -25.39
N ASN A 148 6.63 -23.27 -24.50
CA ASN A 148 7.92 -23.34 -23.81
C ASN A 148 7.76 -23.91 -22.39
N VAL A 149 8.40 -25.06 -22.13
CA VAL A 149 8.33 -25.74 -20.82
C VAL A 149 9.02 -24.93 -19.72
N PHE A 150 10.03 -24.12 -20.07
CA PHE A 150 10.80 -23.31 -19.12
C PHE A 150 10.99 -21.89 -19.66
N PRO A 151 9.92 -21.08 -19.73
CA PRO A 151 10.03 -19.74 -20.28
C PRO A 151 10.83 -18.83 -19.35
N SER A 152 11.52 -17.85 -19.93
CA SER A 152 12.30 -16.91 -19.11
C SER A 152 11.38 -16.07 -18.21
N HIS A 153 11.84 -15.77 -16.99
CA HIS A 153 11.09 -14.87 -16.11
C HIS A 153 10.89 -13.47 -16.73
N THR A 154 11.82 -13.02 -17.56
CA THR A 154 11.74 -11.75 -18.28
C THR A 154 10.54 -11.73 -19.22
N SER A 155 10.41 -12.74 -20.08
CA SER A 155 9.27 -12.87 -21.00
C SER A 155 7.95 -12.96 -20.25
N GLN A 156 7.91 -13.65 -19.10
CA GLN A 156 6.67 -13.80 -18.33
C GLN A 156 6.29 -12.55 -17.53
N ASN A 157 7.25 -11.73 -17.09
CA ASN A 157 7.02 -10.76 -16.02
C ASN A 157 7.38 -9.32 -16.35
N LEU A 158 8.26 -9.03 -17.30
CA LEU A 158 8.81 -7.68 -17.48
C LEU A 158 7.70 -6.63 -17.68
N LEU A 159 6.90 -6.79 -18.74
CA LEU A 159 5.87 -5.82 -19.08
C LEU A 159 4.70 -5.86 -18.08
N ARG A 160 4.33 -7.07 -17.63
CA ARG A 160 3.28 -7.28 -16.64
C ARG A 160 3.58 -6.57 -15.32
N ARG A 161 4.79 -6.72 -14.79
CA ARG A 161 5.22 -6.09 -13.53
C ARG A 161 5.34 -4.58 -13.69
N ALA A 162 5.88 -4.10 -14.81
CA ALA A 162 5.95 -2.66 -15.10
C ALA A 162 4.54 -2.02 -15.07
N TRP A 163 3.57 -2.68 -15.70
CA TRP A 163 2.17 -2.23 -15.66
C TRP A 163 1.57 -2.27 -14.25
N THR A 164 1.68 -3.40 -13.54
CA THR A 164 1.09 -3.52 -12.19
C THR A 164 1.66 -2.45 -11.23
N SER A 165 2.97 -2.21 -11.26
CA SER A 165 3.58 -1.17 -10.42
C SER A 165 3.19 0.25 -10.84
N TYR A 166 2.95 0.49 -12.13
CA TYR A 166 2.41 1.77 -12.61
C TYR A 166 1.02 2.02 -12.02
N VAL A 167 0.10 1.06 -12.15
CA VAL A 167 -1.28 1.16 -11.63
C VAL A 167 -1.30 1.37 -10.12
N GLU A 168 -0.48 0.63 -9.38
CA GLU A 168 -0.39 0.74 -7.91
C GLU A 168 -0.01 2.15 -7.45
N THR A 169 0.80 2.87 -8.25
CA THR A 169 1.30 4.21 -7.87
C THR A 169 0.52 5.38 -8.50
N HIS A 170 -0.20 5.17 -9.61
CA HIS A 170 -0.96 6.21 -10.30
C HIS A 170 -2.48 6.13 -10.07
N GLY A 171 -2.97 5.01 -9.53
CA GLY A 171 -4.40 4.76 -9.33
C GLY A 171 -5.16 4.85 -10.66
N GLY A 172 -6.35 5.47 -10.67
CA GLY A 172 -7.14 5.70 -11.88
C GLY A 172 -6.93 7.06 -12.57
N SER A 173 -6.09 7.95 -12.01
CA SER A 173 -5.92 9.31 -12.53
C SER A 173 -4.69 9.50 -13.42
N ASP A 174 -3.86 8.46 -13.60
CA ASP A 174 -2.62 8.51 -14.40
C ASP A 174 -1.64 9.62 -13.99
N THR A 175 -1.78 10.14 -12.75
CA THR A 175 -0.97 11.25 -12.23
C THR A 175 0.07 10.74 -11.24
N ALA A 176 1.33 11.05 -11.51
CA ALA A 176 2.43 10.72 -10.61
C ALA A 176 2.41 11.64 -9.39
N ARG A 177 2.15 11.08 -8.19
CA ARG A 177 2.09 11.83 -6.92
C ARG A 177 3.31 11.62 -6.01
N SER A 178 4.29 10.84 -6.46
CA SER A 178 5.53 10.55 -5.72
C SER A 178 6.70 10.36 -6.67
N GLU A 179 7.93 10.50 -6.18
CA GLU A 179 9.14 10.19 -6.94
C GLU A 179 9.13 8.74 -7.44
N ARG A 180 8.63 7.81 -6.62
CA ARG A 180 8.45 6.41 -7.00
C ARG A 180 7.49 6.27 -8.19
N ALA A 181 6.38 7.02 -8.21
CA ALA A 181 5.45 7.02 -9.34
C ALA A 181 6.12 7.53 -10.62
N VAL A 182 6.88 8.63 -10.55
CA VAL A 182 7.65 9.17 -11.69
C VAL A 182 8.62 8.12 -12.24
N MET A 183 9.37 7.45 -11.36
CA MET A 183 10.31 6.40 -11.74
C MET A 183 9.62 5.21 -12.42
N LEU A 184 8.47 4.77 -11.90
CA LEU A 184 7.73 3.64 -12.47
C LEU A 184 7.06 3.98 -13.81
N GLN A 185 6.57 5.22 -13.98
CA GLN A 185 6.14 5.71 -15.28
C GLN A 185 7.31 5.71 -16.27
N GLN A 186 8.48 6.20 -15.85
CA GLN A 186 9.68 6.24 -16.67
C GLN A 186 10.11 4.82 -17.10
N TYR A 187 10.06 3.87 -16.17
CA TYR A 187 10.38 2.47 -16.42
C TYR A 187 9.43 1.84 -17.47
N LEU A 188 8.11 1.99 -17.29
CA LEU A 188 7.12 1.48 -18.25
C LEU A 188 7.26 2.14 -19.62
N ARG A 189 7.47 3.46 -19.66
CA ARG A 189 7.73 4.22 -20.90
C ARG A 189 8.95 3.68 -21.64
N ASN A 190 10.05 3.43 -20.93
CA ASN A 190 11.29 2.96 -21.53
C ASN A 190 11.13 1.54 -22.12
N ILE A 191 10.51 0.61 -21.39
CA ILE A 191 10.22 -0.73 -21.94
C ILE A 191 9.38 -0.63 -23.21
N ALA A 192 8.35 0.21 -23.22
CA ALA A 192 7.52 0.41 -24.39
C ALA A 192 8.30 1.01 -25.57
N ALA A 193 9.11 2.04 -25.32
CA ALA A 193 9.94 2.67 -26.33
C ALA A 193 10.97 1.71 -26.93
N ASP A 194 11.66 0.93 -26.09
CA ASP A 194 12.65 -0.06 -26.53
C ASP A 194 11.99 -1.12 -27.44
N ARG A 195 10.82 -1.63 -27.05
CA ARG A 195 10.08 -2.63 -27.85
C ARG A 195 9.60 -2.09 -29.18
N VAL A 196 9.10 -0.85 -29.22
CA VAL A 196 8.68 -0.22 -30.47
C VAL A 196 9.88 0.01 -31.38
N THR A 197 11.00 0.48 -30.83
CA THR A 197 12.24 0.72 -31.57
C THR A 197 12.78 -0.57 -32.18
N ALA A 198 12.76 -1.67 -31.43
CA ALA A 198 13.17 -3.00 -31.90
C ALA A 198 12.28 -3.55 -33.02
N ARG A 199 10.99 -3.17 -33.07
CA ARG A 199 10.05 -3.61 -34.12
C ARG A 199 10.09 -2.76 -35.39
N ASN A 200 10.47 -1.49 -35.25
CA ASN A 200 10.51 -0.51 -36.35
C ASN A 200 11.92 -0.31 -36.91
N ASP A 201 12.81 -1.31 -36.80
CA ASP A 201 14.19 -1.28 -37.29
C ASP A 201 14.98 -0.01 -36.87
N GLY A 202 14.74 0.49 -35.65
CA GLY A 202 15.42 1.69 -35.14
C GLY A 202 14.78 3.03 -35.49
N GLY A 203 13.55 3.05 -36.01
CA GLY A 203 12.83 4.29 -36.30
C GLY A 203 12.63 5.19 -35.07
N THR A 204 12.78 6.51 -35.25
CA THR A 204 12.66 7.51 -34.19
C THR A 204 11.25 8.05 -34.05
N PHE A 205 10.87 8.44 -32.83
CA PHE A 205 9.59 9.07 -32.50
C PHE A 205 9.74 9.94 -31.26
N GLU A 206 8.98 11.03 -31.16
CA GLU A 206 9.06 11.94 -30.02
C GLU A 206 8.07 11.60 -28.91
N PHE A 207 6.97 10.91 -29.25
CA PHE A 207 5.93 10.58 -28.29
C PHE A 207 5.46 9.13 -28.42
N ILE A 208 5.09 8.56 -27.28
CA ILE A 208 4.47 7.24 -27.18
C ILE A 208 3.17 7.36 -26.37
N GLN A 209 2.17 6.58 -26.78
CA GLN A 209 0.92 6.41 -26.04
C GLN A 209 0.67 4.93 -25.83
N LEU A 210 0.22 4.59 -24.63
CA LEU A 210 -0.18 3.23 -24.28
C LEU A 210 -1.70 3.12 -24.17
N ARG A 211 -2.21 1.94 -24.51
CA ARG A 211 -3.59 1.52 -24.25
C ARG A 211 -3.55 0.12 -23.64
N VAL A 212 -4.24 -0.07 -22.52
CA VAL A 212 -4.32 -1.36 -21.85
C VAL A 212 -5.75 -1.87 -21.89
N VAL A 213 -5.94 -3.03 -22.51
CA VAL A 213 -7.24 -3.69 -22.60
C VAL A 213 -7.21 -4.92 -21.71
N THR A 214 -8.06 -4.94 -20.68
CA THR A 214 -8.16 -6.04 -19.71
C THR A 214 -9.34 -6.93 -20.06
N LEU A 215 -9.06 -8.18 -20.39
CA LEU A 215 -10.02 -9.20 -20.81
C LEU A 215 -10.14 -10.27 -19.71
N PRO A 216 -11.35 -10.70 -19.34
CA PRO A 216 -11.50 -11.82 -18.39
C PRO A 216 -10.99 -13.12 -19.01
N VAL A 217 -10.32 -13.92 -18.20
CA VAL A 217 -9.94 -15.30 -18.54
C VAL A 217 -11.16 -16.18 -18.32
N ALA A 218 -11.51 -16.99 -19.33
CA ALA A 218 -12.63 -17.91 -19.23
C ALA A 218 -12.36 -18.98 -18.16
N ALA A 219 -13.37 -19.30 -17.35
CA ALA A 219 -13.29 -20.40 -16.41
C ALA A 219 -13.07 -21.74 -17.16
N PRO A 220 -12.32 -22.70 -16.59
CA PRO A 220 -12.17 -24.02 -17.19
C PRO A 220 -13.53 -24.67 -17.49
N GLY A 221 -13.70 -25.16 -18.72
CA GLY A 221 -14.95 -25.81 -19.16
C GLY A 221 -16.06 -24.85 -19.62
N ALA A 222 -15.83 -23.53 -19.60
CA ALA A 222 -16.76 -22.59 -20.23
C ALA A 222 -16.82 -22.84 -21.74
N ALA A 223 -18.03 -22.93 -22.30
CA ALA A 223 -18.21 -23.04 -23.75
C ALA A 223 -17.58 -21.83 -24.44
N ALA A 224 -16.76 -22.07 -25.46
CA ALA A 224 -16.23 -21.01 -26.30
C ALA A 224 -17.41 -20.31 -26.98
N GLY A 225 -17.82 -19.15 -26.45
CA GLY A 225 -18.86 -18.35 -27.05
C GLY A 225 -18.40 -17.84 -28.42
N ASN A 226 -19.33 -17.69 -29.36
CA ASN A 226 -19.04 -17.15 -30.70
C ASN A 226 -18.65 -15.66 -30.71
N ARG A 227 -18.58 -15.01 -29.54
CA ARG A 227 -18.25 -13.59 -29.39
C ARG A 227 -17.01 -13.44 -28.50
N PRO A 228 -16.04 -12.59 -28.88
CA PRO A 228 -14.92 -12.25 -28.02
C PRO A 228 -15.40 -11.73 -26.66
N PRO A 229 -14.69 -12.05 -25.55
CA PRO A 229 -15.04 -11.53 -24.24
C PRO A 229 -14.99 -10.00 -24.25
N ALA A 230 -15.99 -9.37 -23.62
CA ALA A 230 -16.02 -7.92 -23.47
C ALA A 230 -14.90 -7.49 -22.51
N PRO A 231 -14.13 -6.43 -22.81
CA PRO A 231 -13.14 -5.89 -21.88
C PRO A 231 -13.79 -5.45 -20.56
N THR A 232 -13.20 -5.85 -19.45
CA THR A 232 -13.57 -5.35 -18.12
C THR A 232 -13.01 -3.94 -17.89
N GLU A 233 -11.90 -3.62 -18.55
CA GLU A 233 -11.27 -2.31 -18.53
C GLU A 233 -10.63 -2.03 -19.90
N ASP A 234 -10.73 -0.79 -20.36
CA ASP A 234 -10.03 -0.27 -21.53
C ASP A 234 -9.47 1.11 -21.18
N ARG A 235 -8.17 1.12 -20.85
CA ARG A 235 -7.50 2.28 -20.27
C ARG A 235 -6.52 2.88 -21.26
N LEU A 236 -6.77 4.13 -21.64
CA LEU A 236 -5.90 4.90 -22.52
C LEU A 236 -5.04 5.85 -21.70
N LEU A 237 -3.73 5.69 -21.76
CA LEU A 237 -2.78 6.53 -21.03
C LEU A 237 -2.54 7.87 -21.76
N PRO A 238 -2.10 8.91 -21.04
CA PRO A 238 -1.67 10.15 -21.66
C PRO A 238 -0.45 9.94 -22.57
N TRP A 239 -0.27 10.84 -23.53
CA TRP A 239 0.94 10.87 -24.34
C TRP A 239 2.16 11.18 -23.48
N TRP A 240 3.21 10.39 -23.63
CA TRP A 240 4.49 10.62 -22.99
C TRP A 240 5.54 10.98 -24.02
N LYS A 241 6.28 12.05 -23.75
CA LYS A 241 7.47 12.38 -24.51
C LYS A 241 8.54 11.31 -24.26
N VAL A 242 9.20 10.85 -25.30
CA VAL A 242 10.31 9.91 -25.24
C VAL A 242 11.58 10.66 -25.64
N THR A 243 12.63 10.54 -24.84
CA THR A 243 13.94 11.06 -25.22
C THR A 243 14.58 10.08 -26.21
N PRO A 244 15.12 10.56 -27.36
CA PRO A 244 15.93 9.72 -28.23
C PRO A 244 17.15 9.30 -27.40
N HIS A 245 17.16 8.03 -26.98
CA HIS A 245 18.05 7.46 -25.97
C HIS A 245 17.77 7.97 -24.55
N GLY A 246 17.29 7.07 -23.70
CA GLY A 246 17.06 7.32 -22.29
C GLY A 246 18.31 7.84 -21.59
N LYS A 247 18.38 9.15 -21.42
CA LYS A 247 19.15 9.87 -20.41
C LYS A 247 18.30 11.04 -19.91
#